data_AF-A0A969BJW0-F1
#
_entry.id   AF-A0A969BJW0-F1
#
_cell.length_a   1.000
_cell.length_b   1.000
_cell.length_c   1.000
_cell.angle_alpha   90.00
_cell.angle_beta   90.00
_cell.angle_gamma   90.00
#
_symmetry.space_group_name_H-M   'P 1'
#
loop_
_entity.id
_entity.type
_entity.pdbx_description
1 polymer ?
#
loop_
_entity_poly.entity_id
_entity_poly.type
_entity_poly.pdbx_seq_one_letter_code
_entity_poly.pdbx_strand_id
1 'polypeptide(L)' 'MKRALNILVVDRLWASILGVKDLTANILMESLLDFKLILIGLTVVFTVSCLFFGTRNGFYDTDKYHGNGSAH' A
#
# COMPACT_ATOMS: atom_id res chain seq x y z
N MET A 1 -22.83 35.08 -22.04
CA MET A 1 -21.73 34.07 -22.04
C MET A 1 -20.45 34.56 -21.36
N LYS A 2 -19.86 35.71 -21.72
CA LYS A 2 -18.60 36.21 -21.10
C LYS A 2 -18.65 36.44 -19.58
N ARG A 3 -19.81 36.84 -19.04
CA ARG A 3 -19.98 37.12 -17.60
C ARG A 3 -19.92 35.88 -16.71
N ALA A 4 -20.44 34.74 -17.19
CA ALA A 4 -20.36 33.46 -16.48
C ALA A 4 -18.94 32.88 -16.48
N LEU A 5 -18.20 33.09 -17.58
CA LEU A 5 -16.81 32.66 -17.69
C LEU A 5 -15.91 33.39 -16.70
N ASN A 6 -16.11 34.71 -16.50
CA ASN A 6 -15.36 35.47 -15.51
C ASN A 6 -15.62 35.02 -14.07
N ILE A 7 -16.86 34.66 -13.73
CA ILE A 7 -17.20 34.18 -12.38
C ILE A 7 -16.53 32.83 -12.10
N LEU A 8 -16.60 31.88 -13.04
CA LEU A 8 -15.95 30.57 -12.90
C LEU A 8 -14.42 30.66 -12.85
N VAL A 9 -13.82 31.62 -13.56
CA VAL A 9 -12.37 31.87 -13.49
C VAL A 9 -12.00 32.47 -12.14
N VAL A 10 -12.78 33.44 -11.64
CA VAL A 10 -12.58 34.05 -10.31
C VAL A 10 -12.74 33.01 -9.21
N ASP A 11 -13.74 32.12 -9.29
CA ASP A 11 -13.96 31.05 -8.31
C ASP A 11 -12.81 30.03 -8.30
N ARG A 12 -12.31 29.62 -9.47
CA ARG A 12 -11.12 28.75 -9.55
C ARG A 12 -9.86 29.43 -9.03
N LEU A 13 -9.72 30.74 -9.27
CA LEU A 13 -8.57 31.51 -8.81
C LEU A 13 -8.60 31.64 -7.28
N TRP A 14 -9.75 31.95 -6.70
CA TRP A 14 -9.94 32.03 -5.24
C TRP A 14 -9.71 30.69 -4.54
N ALA A 15 -10.18 29.58 -5.11
CA ALA A 15 -9.95 28.25 -4.55
C ALA A 15 -8.45 27.89 -4.50
N SER A 16 -7.69 28.29 -5.52
CA SER A 16 -6.24 28.09 -5.59
C SER A 16 -5.46 28.99 -4.61
N ILE A 17 -5.84 30.26 -4.49
CA ILE A 17 -5.22 31.23 -3.55
C ILE A 17 -5.48 30.84 -2.08
N LEU A 18 -6.69 30.37 -1.76
CA LEU A 18 -7.07 29.97 -0.41
C LEU A 18 -6.57 28.56 -0.04
N GLY A 19 -5.85 27.88 -0.93
CA GLY A 19 -5.25 26.57 -0.64
C GLY A 19 -6.27 25.52 -0.22
N VAL A 20 -7.54 25.66 -0.64
CA VAL A 20 -8.61 24.71 -0.37
C VAL A 20 -8.35 23.48 -1.25
N LYS A 21 -7.37 22.67 -0.83
CA LYS A 21 -7.14 21.35 -1.39
C LYS A 21 -8.36 20.52 -1.05
N ASP A 22 -9.01 20.00 -2.09
CA ASP A 22 -10.20 19.17 -2.01
C ASP A 22 -10.19 18.27 -0.77
N LEU A 23 -11.17 18.45 0.12
CA LEU A 23 -11.31 17.67 1.35
C LEU A 23 -11.29 16.16 1.07
N THR A 24 -11.87 15.76 -0.06
CA THR A 24 -11.83 14.41 -0.60
C THR A 24 -10.42 13.94 -0.93
N ALA A 25 -9.56 14.77 -1.53
CA ALA A 25 -8.17 14.40 -1.82
C ALA A 25 -7.35 14.19 -0.53
N ASN A 26 -7.60 14.98 0.52
CA ASN A 26 -6.91 14.80 1.80
C ASN A 26 -7.34 13.50 2.48
N ILE A 27 -8.65 13.19 2.53
CA ILE A 27 -9.15 11.92 3.11
C ILE A 27 -8.65 10.70 2.32
N LEU A 28 -8.62 10.79 0.99
CA LEU A 28 -8.06 9.73 0.14
C LEU A 28 -6.55 9.58 0.35
N MET A 29 -5.83 10.67 0.59
CA MET A 29 -4.39 10.62 0.84
C MET A 29 -4.05 10.01 2.21
N GLU A 30 -4.81 10.34 3.27
CA GLU A 30 -4.66 9.73 4.60
C GLU A 30 -4.85 8.20 4.53
N SER A 31 -5.97 7.74 3.94
CA SER A 31 -6.23 6.30 3.80
C SER A 31 -5.19 5.56 2.93
N LEU A 32 -4.62 6.22 1.92
CA LEU A 32 -3.52 5.66 1.12
C LEU A 32 -2.20 5.57 1.89
N LEU A 33 -1.90 6.54 2.76
CA LEU A 33 -0.71 6.52 3.61
C LEU A 33 -0.80 5.41 4.65
N ASP A 34 -1.95 5.23 5.30
CA ASP A 34 -2.19 4.15 6.25
C ASP A 34 -1.96 2.77 5.62
N PHE A 35 -2.51 2.55 4.41
CA PHE A 35 -2.31 1.28 3.70
C PHE A 35 -0.85 1.02 3.36
N LYS A 36 -0.11 2.04 2.90
CA LYS A 36 1.33 1.92 2.60
C LYS A 36 2.12 1.53 3.85
N LEU A 37 1.81 2.13 5.00
CA LEU A 37 2.47 1.82 6.27
C LEU A 37 2.20 0.38 6.70
N ILE A 38 0.95 -0.07 6.62
CA ILE A 38 0.57 -1.46 6.93
C ILE A 38 1.31 -2.44 6.01
N LEU A 39 1.39 -2.15 4.71
CA LEU A 39 2.05 -3.01 3.75
C LEU A 39 3.55 -3.14 4.02
N ILE A 40 4.23 -2.05 4.36
CA ILE A 40 5.65 -2.06 4.73
C ILE A 40 5.83 -2.88 6.02
N GLY A 41 5.02 -2.65 7.05
CA GLY A 41 5.09 -3.38 8.31
C GLY A 41 4.89 -4.89 8.13
N LEU A 42 3.87 -5.28 7.36
CA LEU A 42 3.59 -6.69 7.05
C LEU A 42 4.71 -7.32 6.22
N THR A 43 5.30 -6.60 5.28
CA THR A 43 6.41 -7.12 4.46
C THR A 43 7.60 -7.48 5.34
N VAL A 44 7.97 -6.60 6.28
CA VAL A 44 9.08 -6.86 7.20
C VAL A 44 8.80 -8.09 8.07
N VAL A 45 7.61 -8.16 8.67
CA VAL A 45 7.21 -9.30 9.51
C VAL A 45 7.17 -10.60 8.70
N PHE A 46 6.62 -10.55 7.48
CA PHE A 46 6.55 -11.69 6.57
C PHE A 46 7.94 -12.18 6.18
N THR A 47 8.84 -11.29 5.77
CA THR A 47 10.22 -11.67 5.40
C THR A 47 10.97 -12.33 6.55
N VAL A 48 10.92 -11.75 7.75
CA VAL A 48 11.56 -12.34 8.94
C VAL A 48 10.94 -13.69 9.28
N SER A 49 9.62 -13.81 9.16
CA SER A 49 8.91 -15.07 9.39
C SER A 49 9.32 -16.14 8.37
N CYS A 50 9.44 -15.80 7.08
CA CYS A 50 9.91 -16.72 6.05
C CYS A 50 11.33 -17.23 6.33
N LEU A 51 12.24 -16.34 6.74
CA LEU A 51 13.59 -16.73 7.14
C LEU A 51 13.58 -17.67 8.35
N PHE A 52 12.77 -17.36 9.36
CA PHE A 52 12.66 -18.19 10.55
C PHE A 52 12.08 -19.58 10.25
N PHE A 53 10.91 -19.64 9.61
CA PHE A 53 10.25 -20.90 9.29
C PHE A 53 10.98 -21.71 8.21
N GLY A 54 11.68 -21.05 7.28
CA GLY A 54 12.51 -21.72 6.29
C GLY A 54 13.66 -22.53 6.90
N THR A 55 14.15 -22.15 8.08
CA THR A 55 15.19 -22.91 8.81
C THR A 55 14.63 -24.01 9.72
N ARG A 56 13.32 -24.01 9.98
CA ARG A 56 12.66 -24.96 10.89
C ARG A 56 11.84 -25.96 10.10
N ASN A 57 12.55 -26.77 9.35
CA ASN A 57 11.96 -27.85 8.57
C ASN A 57 11.84 -29.13 9.42
N GLY A 58 11.02 -30.07 8.98
CA GLY A 58 10.66 -31.26 9.75
C GLY A 58 10.83 -32.52 8.93
N PHE A 59 9.71 -33.01 8.38
CA PHE A 59 9.64 -34.28 7.65
C PHE A 59 10.74 -34.46 6.60
N TYR A 60 11.03 -33.41 5.81
CA TYR A 60 12.02 -33.42 4.74
C TYR A 60 13.48 -33.55 5.21
N ASP A 61 13.77 -33.30 6.49
CA ASP A 61 15.12 -33.46 7.07
C ASP A 61 15.28 -34.79 7.83
N THR A 62 14.28 -35.68 7.75
CA THR A 62 14.32 -36.99 8.43
C THR A 62 14.72 -38.11 7.48
N ASP A 63 15.28 -39.18 8.02
CA ASP A 63 15.60 -40.40 7.26
C ASP A 63 14.37 -41.08 6.62
N LYS A 64 13.17 -40.70 7.06
CA LYS A 64 11.89 -41.16 6.50
C LYS A 64 11.52 -40.44 5.19
N TYR A 65 12.31 -39.46 4.79
CA TYR A 65 12.13 -38.77 3.52
C TYR A 65 13.01 -39.40 2.45
N HIS A 66 12.34 -40.03 1.47
CA HIS A 66 13.01 -40.78 0.40
C HIS A 66 12.89 -40.09 -0.97
N GLY A 67 12.32 -38.89 -1.01
CA GLY A 67 12.08 -38.12 -2.23
C GLY A 67 13.16 -37.07 -2.49
N ASN A 68 13.05 -36.35 -3.60
CA ASN A 68 13.96 -35.26 -3.98
C ASN A 68 13.32 -33.85 -3.88
N GLY A 69 12.17 -33.75 -3.23
CA GLY A 69 11.37 -32.53 -3.09
C GLY A 69 10.29 -32.34 -4.17
N SER A 70 10.17 -33.26 -5.12
CA SER A 70 9.19 -33.18 -6.22
C SER A 70 8.16 -34.31 -6.20
N ALA A 71 7.00 -34.06 -6.81
CA ALA A 71 6.02 -35.10 -7.07
C ALA A 71 6.41 -35.79 -8.38
N HIS A 72 6.94 -37.01 -8.28
CA HIS A 72 7.18 -37.92 -9.40
C HIS A 72 6.40 -39.20 -9.16
#